data_AF-A0A517QLN1-F1
#
_entry.id   AF-A0A517QLN1-F1
#
_cell.length_a   1.000
_cell.length_b   1.000
_cell.length_c   1.000
_cell.angle_alpha   90.00
_cell.angle_beta   90.00
_cell.angle_gamma   90.00
#
_symmetry.space_group_name_H-M   'P 1'
#
loop_
_entity.id
_entity.type
_entity.pdbx_description
1 polymer ?
#
loop_
_entity_poly.entity_id
_entity_poly.type
_entity_poly.pdbx_seq_one_letter_code
_entity_poly.pdbx_strand_id
1 'polypeptide(L)'
;MKLAAVASDNSILSALEAAQILSECEVLSLWADNEKLLNRMQTVSPTAKRCYSWDEILETPSIDSVLVSGVSEYVLTAAKQLVQAGINLIVVISPNEDASRIFELTALWQDATDGVVPIFVSGVQEISKAVLNQFDETRLGNLWKIEFERTICNRKHETSVSPALAQQWFLQDSSWLRTLDTNATHVTAASTGPDPEQPIEISIRLSGENGLDSNWKIRRDISSGWTLALIGEKGQIRIEGSSDQVRVLSAPYEVNFPDGNDFIVLDARAQLIHIEEGHVERTWAELIKLGEIGATASRSLVKRRTLPVHFEEASERSQFKSQMAAIGCGALLWTMFAMIGLLTVGAILDPRDREYLSSTSADFVIRTDEFVDSQSELTVLGKEHVEKIARSWTASSPVIIVEEEENLTQENVNPQRLANVLAVLNEYKIRTPEKIVVLRTIHGQWFETAMLIGWIFVFTPLGVVLLSQLFILASRSSEEPRTLSTTRKNSQATSAHDKDKSS
;
A
#
# COMPACT_ATOMS: atom_id res chain seq x y z
N MET A 1 -35.81 3.96 10.71
CA MET A 1 -34.60 3.19 11.05
C MET A 1 -34.52 2.85 12.55
N LYS A 2 -34.30 1.59 12.92
CA LYS A 2 -34.08 1.14 14.31
C LYS A 2 -32.59 1.13 14.64
N LEU A 3 -32.21 1.90 15.64
CA LEU A 3 -30.82 2.16 16.00
C LEU A 3 -30.45 1.57 17.35
N ALA A 4 -29.20 1.16 17.50
CA ALA A 4 -28.55 1.04 18.80
C ALA A 4 -27.31 1.94 18.84
N ALA A 5 -26.74 2.17 20.03
CA ALA A 5 -25.52 2.96 20.18
C ALA A 5 -24.49 2.29 21.08
N VAL A 6 -23.23 2.33 20.64
CA VAL A 6 -22.04 1.83 21.31
C VAL A 6 -21.02 2.95 21.35
N ALA A 7 -20.63 3.42 22.54
CA ALA A 7 -19.74 4.58 22.63
C ALA A 7 -18.72 4.56 23.77
N SER A 8 -17.59 5.24 23.55
CA SER A 8 -16.60 5.57 24.57
C SER A 8 -16.33 7.07 24.72
N ASP A 9 -16.97 7.92 23.90
CA ASP A 9 -16.82 9.37 23.99
C ASP A 9 -18.15 10.13 23.83
N ASN A 10 -18.09 11.45 24.02
CA ASN A 10 -19.28 12.30 24.01
C ASN A 10 -19.77 12.66 22.61
N SER A 11 -19.02 12.34 21.55
CA SER A 11 -19.39 12.72 20.18
C SER A 11 -20.67 11.99 19.74
N ILE A 12 -20.96 10.83 20.35
CA ILE A 12 -22.22 10.09 20.18
C ILE A 12 -23.47 10.90 20.56
N LEU A 13 -23.35 11.86 21.48
CA LEU A 13 -24.52 12.53 22.05
C LEU A 13 -25.25 13.37 21.00
N SER A 14 -24.50 14.10 20.16
CA SER A 14 -25.11 14.89 19.07
C SER A 14 -25.78 14.01 18.01
N ALA A 15 -25.22 12.81 17.74
CA ALA A 15 -25.83 11.85 16.83
C ALA A 15 -27.11 11.22 17.43
N LEU A 16 -27.14 10.96 18.73
CA LEU A 16 -28.33 10.50 19.44
C LEU A 16 -29.42 11.58 19.51
N GLU A 17 -29.04 12.83 19.78
CA GLU A 17 -29.97 13.97 19.75
C GLU A 17 -30.58 14.13 18.35
N ALA A 18 -29.75 14.01 17.30
CA ALA A 18 -30.21 14.04 15.92
C ALA A 18 -31.19 12.89 15.61
N ALA A 19 -30.89 11.67 16.07
CA ALA A 19 -31.77 10.52 15.90
C ALA A 19 -33.12 10.69 16.63
N GLN A 20 -33.14 11.29 17.82
CA GLN A 20 -34.39 11.53 18.57
C GLN A 20 -35.29 12.58 17.93
N ILE A 21 -34.73 13.51 17.15
CA ILE A 21 -35.48 14.51 16.40
C ILE A 21 -36.14 13.90 15.15
N LEU A 22 -35.60 12.81 14.63
CA LEU A 22 -36.14 12.09 13.49
C LEU A 22 -37.25 11.14 13.93
N SER A 23 -38.48 11.41 13.53
CA SER A 23 -39.65 10.56 13.83
C SER A 23 -39.53 9.14 13.29
N GLU A 24 -38.71 8.98 12.26
CA GLU A 24 -38.44 7.74 11.56
C GLU A 24 -37.37 6.91 12.28
N CYS A 25 -36.55 7.52 13.15
CA CYS A 25 -35.51 6.84 13.90
C CYS A 25 -35.97 6.43 15.30
N GLU A 26 -35.77 5.17 15.67
CA GLU A 26 -36.05 4.66 17.01
C GLU A 26 -34.76 4.10 17.64
N VAL A 27 -34.30 4.71 18.73
CA VAL A 27 -33.12 4.21 19.46
C VAL A 27 -33.56 3.16 20.48
N LEU A 28 -33.22 1.90 20.22
CA LEU A 28 -33.68 0.74 20.98
C LEU A 28 -32.77 0.37 22.16
N SER A 29 -31.45 0.43 21.96
CA SER A 29 -30.47 -0.07 22.93
C SER A 29 -29.24 0.83 23.02
N LEU A 30 -28.70 0.99 24.23
CA LEU A 30 -27.53 1.82 24.52
C LEU A 30 -26.50 1.02 25.33
N TRP A 31 -25.24 1.11 24.92
CA TRP A 31 -24.10 0.67 25.70
C TRP A 31 -22.97 1.70 25.63
N ALA A 32 -22.26 1.87 26.73
CA ALA A 32 -21.04 2.65 26.76
C ALA A 32 -20.01 2.01 27.68
N ASP A 33 -18.73 2.22 27.40
CA ASP A 33 -17.63 1.71 28.23
C ASP A 33 -17.55 2.38 29.62
N ASN A 34 -18.21 3.52 29.79
CA ASN A 34 -18.26 4.30 31.02
C ASN A 34 -19.70 4.60 31.42
N GLU A 35 -20.06 4.27 32.67
CA GLU A 35 -21.37 4.52 33.24
C GLU A 35 -21.80 6.00 33.19
N LYS A 36 -20.86 6.95 33.34
CA LYS A 36 -21.17 8.38 33.24
C LYS A 36 -21.64 8.75 31.83
N LEU A 37 -21.01 8.19 30.79
CA LEU A 37 -21.42 8.41 29.41
C LEU A 37 -22.75 7.74 29.13
N LEU A 38 -22.94 6.51 29.59
CA LEU A 38 -24.20 5.77 29.46
C LEU A 38 -25.38 6.53 30.09
N ASN A 39 -25.20 7.11 31.29
CA ASN A 39 -26.23 7.93 31.92
C ASN A 39 -26.58 9.18 31.10
N ARG A 40 -25.60 9.78 30.41
CA ARG A 40 -25.86 10.92 29.50
C ARG A 40 -26.58 10.48 28.23
N MET A 41 -26.18 9.36 27.63
CA MET A 41 -26.88 8.76 26.49
C MET A 41 -28.34 8.43 26.85
N GLN A 42 -28.59 7.87 28.04
CA GLN A 42 -29.94 7.61 28.54
C GLN A 42 -30.75 8.90 28.76
N THR A 43 -30.10 10.00 29.14
CA THR A 43 -30.77 11.29 29.28
C THR A 43 -31.28 11.80 27.93
N VAL A 44 -30.50 11.60 26.86
CA VAL A 44 -30.87 11.96 25.49
C VAL A 44 -31.94 11.01 24.94
N SER A 45 -31.81 9.71 25.18
CA SER A 45 -32.70 8.65 24.69
C SER A 45 -33.31 7.86 25.86
N PRO A 46 -34.30 8.42 26.58
CA PRO A 46 -34.82 7.84 27.82
C PRO A 46 -35.59 6.53 27.62
N THR A 47 -36.12 6.28 26.42
CA THR A 47 -36.86 5.07 26.07
C THR A 47 -35.97 3.88 25.71
N ALA A 48 -34.70 4.12 25.40
CA ALA A 48 -33.78 3.07 24.97
C ALA A 48 -33.40 2.14 26.15
N LYS A 49 -33.29 0.84 25.87
CA LYS A 49 -32.84 -0.16 26.82
C LYS A 49 -31.36 0.06 27.15
N ARG A 50 -31.05 0.16 28.45
CA ARG A 50 -29.67 0.13 28.93
C ARG A 50 -29.13 -1.30 28.87
N CYS A 51 -28.05 -1.51 28.13
CA CYS A 51 -27.33 -2.77 28.05
C CYS A 51 -26.13 -2.77 29.01
N TYR A 52 -25.86 -3.90 29.68
CA TYR A 52 -24.72 -4.03 30.57
C TYR A 52 -23.46 -4.49 29.83
N SER A 53 -23.63 -5.29 28.78
CA SER A 53 -22.59 -5.61 27.80
C SER A 53 -23.02 -5.18 26.40
N TRP A 54 -22.05 -4.95 25.51
CA TRP A 54 -22.35 -4.66 24.12
C TRP A 54 -22.97 -5.89 23.42
N ASP A 55 -22.70 -7.11 23.89
CA ASP A 55 -23.28 -8.35 23.35
C ASP A 55 -24.82 -8.38 23.42
N GLU A 56 -25.42 -7.76 24.44
CA GLU A 56 -26.89 -7.65 24.55
C GLU A 56 -27.53 -6.89 23.38
N ILE A 57 -26.75 -6.10 22.65
CA ILE A 57 -27.21 -5.42 21.43
C ILE A 57 -27.46 -6.46 20.33
N LEU A 58 -26.63 -7.50 20.21
CA LEU A 58 -26.85 -8.59 19.24
C LEU A 58 -28.13 -9.38 19.52
N GLU A 59 -28.55 -9.46 20.78
CA GLU A 59 -29.79 -10.12 21.19
C GLU A 59 -31.04 -9.27 20.94
N THR A 60 -30.87 -7.97 20.67
CA THR A 60 -32.00 -7.07 20.42
C THR A 60 -32.51 -7.30 18.99
N PRO A 61 -33.70 -7.88 18.80
CA PRO A 61 -34.21 -8.16 17.47
C PRO A 61 -34.47 -6.85 16.72
N SER A 62 -34.29 -6.87 15.40
CA SER A 62 -34.66 -5.77 14.48
C SER A 62 -33.82 -4.49 14.57
N ILE A 63 -32.56 -4.54 14.98
CA ILE A 63 -31.65 -3.40 14.79
C ILE A 63 -31.26 -3.30 13.32
N ASP A 64 -31.50 -2.14 12.71
CA ASP A 64 -31.11 -1.85 11.32
C ASP A 64 -29.66 -1.36 11.24
N SER A 65 -29.22 -0.55 12.22
CA SER A 65 -27.86 0.01 12.27
C SER A 65 -27.41 0.34 13.69
N VAL A 66 -26.10 0.41 13.91
CA VAL A 66 -25.51 0.80 15.20
C VAL A 66 -24.67 2.06 15.04
N LEU A 67 -24.97 3.07 15.86
CA LEU A 67 -24.13 4.25 16.03
C LEU A 67 -22.90 3.88 16.87
N VAL A 68 -21.71 4.09 16.33
CA VAL A 68 -20.44 3.77 16.99
C VAL A 68 -19.62 5.03 17.18
N SER A 69 -19.14 5.32 18.39
CA SER A 69 -18.29 6.49 18.66
C SER A 69 -17.15 6.18 19.63
N GLY A 70 -15.93 6.56 19.25
CA GLY A 70 -14.74 6.48 20.09
C GLY A 70 -13.88 5.23 19.90
N VAL A 71 -12.79 5.18 20.67
CA VAL A 71 -11.60 4.36 20.36
C VAL A 71 -11.25 3.32 21.43
N SER A 72 -12.12 3.09 22.42
CA SER A 72 -11.81 2.07 23.42
C SER A 72 -11.80 0.67 22.80
N GLU A 73 -10.89 -0.18 23.27
CA GLU A 73 -10.74 -1.55 22.73
C GLU A 73 -12.06 -2.34 22.76
N TYR A 74 -12.90 -2.08 23.78
CA TYR A 74 -14.23 -2.67 23.89
C TYR A 74 -15.19 -2.17 22.81
N VAL A 75 -15.22 -0.87 22.50
CA VAL A 75 -16.04 -0.30 21.42
C VAL A 75 -15.60 -0.85 20.07
N LEU A 76 -14.28 -0.91 19.82
CA LEU A 76 -13.74 -1.43 18.56
C LEU A 76 -14.03 -2.94 18.39
N THR A 77 -13.92 -3.70 19.47
CA THR A 77 -14.27 -5.14 19.48
C THR A 77 -15.76 -5.32 19.20
N ALA A 78 -16.62 -4.56 19.88
CA ALA A 78 -18.06 -4.59 19.68
C ALA A 78 -18.42 -4.28 18.23
N ALA A 79 -17.90 -3.17 17.70
CA ALA A 79 -18.16 -2.74 16.34
C ALA A 79 -17.69 -3.78 15.31
N LYS A 80 -16.53 -4.40 15.49
CA LYS A 80 -16.06 -5.53 14.65
C LYS A 80 -17.04 -6.69 14.66
N GLN A 81 -17.52 -7.12 15.83
CA GLN A 81 -18.42 -8.25 15.95
C GLN A 81 -19.83 -7.94 15.39
N LEU A 82 -20.33 -6.72 15.59
CA LEU A 82 -21.60 -6.25 15.02
C LEU A 82 -21.58 -6.26 13.49
N VAL A 83 -20.48 -5.82 12.89
CA VAL A 83 -20.28 -5.88 11.43
C VAL A 83 -20.20 -7.32 10.92
N GLN A 84 -19.48 -8.19 11.61
CA GLN A 84 -19.41 -9.61 11.27
C GLN A 84 -20.78 -10.31 11.39
N ALA A 85 -21.67 -9.80 12.24
CA ALA A 85 -23.06 -10.23 12.33
C ALA A 85 -23.95 -9.65 11.22
N GLY A 86 -23.41 -8.85 10.30
CA GLY A 86 -24.13 -8.25 9.18
C GLY A 86 -24.93 -7.00 9.55
N ILE A 87 -24.64 -6.37 10.70
CA ILE A 87 -25.30 -5.13 11.13
C ILE A 87 -24.51 -3.93 10.59
N ASN A 88 -25.22 -3.00 9.95
CA ASN A 88 -24.60 -1.77 9.45
C ASN A 88 -24.12 -0.89 10.60
N LEU A 89 -22.96 -0.26 10.44
CA LEU A 89 -22.42 0.71 11.38
C LEU A 89 -22.50 2.11 10.81
N ILE A 90 -22.89 3.03 11.69
CA ILE A 90 -22.80 4.46 11.47
C ILE A 90 -21.72 4.98 12.43
N VAL A 91 -20.53 5.24 11.91
CA VAL A 91 -19.36 5.61 12.73
C VAL A 91 -19.30 7.11 12.89
N VAL A 92 -19.47 7.58 14.12
CA VAL A 92 -19.37 9.00 14.47
C VAL A 92 -17.90 9.37 14.61
N ILE A 93 -17.37 10.12 13.64
CA ILE A 93 -15.97 10.55 13.64
C ILE A 93 -15.82 11.68 14.65
N SER A 94 -15.12 11.38 15.74
CA SER A 94 -14.92 12.31 16.85
C SER A 94 -13.91 13.41 16.49
N PRO A 95 -14.07 14.65 16.96
CA PRO A 95 -13.05 15.70 16.80
C PRO A 95 -11.71 15.35 17.46
N ASN A 96 -11.66 14.33 18.33
CA ASN A 96 -10.42 13.87 18.96
C ASN A 96 -9.66 12.84 18.13
N GLU A 97 -10.21 12.39 17.00
CA GLU A 97 -9.55 11.44 16.12
C GLU A 97 -8.57 12.13 15.16
N ASP A 98 -7.43 11.48 14.93
CA ASP A 98 -6.44 11.89 13.94
C ASP A 98 -6.45 10.94 12.73
N ALA A 99 -5.68 11.28 11.70
CA ALA A 99 -5.61 10.42 10.51
C ALA A 99 -5.05 9.03 10.80
N SER A 100 -4.17 8.88 11.80
CA SER A 100 -3.61 7.57 12.15
C SER A 100 -4.71 6.62 12.61
N ARG A 101 -5.69 7.14 13.35
CA ARG A 101 -6.86 6.38 13.80
C ARG A 101 -7.77 5.95 12.67
N ILE A 102 -7.97 6.80 11.66
CA ILE A 102 -8.72 6.39 10.46
C ILE A 102 -8.06 5.17 9.80
N PHE A 103 -6.73 5.14 9.69
CA PHE A 103 -6.03 4.00 9.10
C PHE A 103 -6.11 2.74 9.96
N GLU A 104 -6.05 2.88 11.29
CA GLU A 104 -6.26 1.75 12.22
C GLU A 104 -7.67 1.19 12.11
N LEU A 105 -8.69 2.07 12.11
CA LEU A 105 -10.09 1.68 11.90
C LEU A 105 -10.26 0.99 10.55
N THR A 106 -9.63 1.52 9.50
CA THR A 106 -9.66 0.90 8.17
C THR A 106 -9.16 -0.54 8.19
N ALA A 107 -8.10 -0.83 8.94
CA ALA A 107 -7.60 -2.19 9.09
C ALA A 107 -8.62 -3.14 9.78
N LEU A 108 -9.48 -2.60 10.65
CA LEU A 108 -10.56 -3.36 11.28
C LEU A 108 -11.72 -3.67 10.32
N TRP A 109 -11.99 -2.78 9.37
CA TRP A 109 -13.15 -2.84 8.47
C TRP A 109 -12.85 -3.41 7.07
N GLN A 110 -11.63 -3.90 6.81
CA GLN A 110 -11.22 -4.33 5.45
C GLN A 110 -12.19 -5.34 4.81
N ASP A 111 -12.80 -6.20 5.60
CA ASP A 111 -13.69 -7.26 5.12
C ASP A 111 -15.17 -6.82 4.98
N ALA A 112 -15.51 -5.58 5.34
CA ALA A 112 -16.90 -5.16 5.47
C ALA A 112 -17.11 -3.65 5.25
N THR A 113 -16.44 -3.09 4.25
CA THR A 113 -16.51 -1.65 3.94
C THR A 113 -17.90 -1.16 3.55
N ASP A 114 -18.73 -2.04 2.97
CA ASP A 114 -20.05 -1.65 2.42
C ASP A 114 -21.11 -1.42 3.52
N GLY A 115 -20.87 -1.94 4.73
CA GLY A 115 -21.76 -1.77 5.88
C GLY A 115 -21.33 -0.65 6.84
N VAL A 116 -20.27 0.11 6.54
CA VAL A 116 -19.69 1.10 7.46
C VAL A 116 -19.78 2.51 6.85
N VAL A 117 -20.62 3.35 7.44
CA VAL A 117 -20.85 4.73 6.98
C VAL A 117 -20.31 5.73 8.01
N PRO A 118 -19.33 6.57 7.66
CA PRO A 118 -18.84 7.60 8.56
C PRO A 118 -19.75 8.83 8.57
N ILE A 119 -20.03 9.36 9.76
CA ILE A 119 -20.69 10.66 9.94
C ILE A 119 -19.82 11.61 10.74
N PHE A 120 -19.88 12.90 10.40
CA PHE A 120 -19.11 13.96 11.05
C PHE A 120 -20.03 14.86 11.86
N VAL A 121 -19.61 15.23 13.06
CA VAL A 121 -20.34 16.13 13.95
C VAL A 121 -19.66 17.51 13.98
N SER A 122 -19.49 18.09 12.79
CA SER A 122 -18.76 19.36 12.60
C SER A 122 -19.63 20.60 12.82
N GLY A 123 -20.92 20.48 12.49
CA GLY A 123 -21.88 21.57 12.50
C GLY A 123 -21.68 22.60 11.38
N VAL A 124 -20.84 22.32 10.39
CA VAL A 124 -20.48 23.28 9.32
C VAL A 124 -21.00 22.83 7.96
N GLN A 125 -21.21 21.54 7.75
CA GLN A 125 -21.49 20.98 6.44
C GLN A 125 -22.80 21.48 5.84
N GLU A 126 -23.93 21.35 6.54
CA GLU A 126 -25.23 21.73 5.98
C GLU A 126 -25.31 23.23 5.70
N ILE A 127 -24.66 24.03 6.54
CA ILE A 127 -24.51 25.47 6.29
C ILE A 127 -23.67 25.70 5.03
N SER A 128 -22.56 24.97 4.87
CA SER A 128 -21.68 25.11 3.71
C SER A 128 -22.37 24.68 2.41
N LYS A 129 -23.17 23.61 2.45
CA LYS A 129 -24.03 23.18 1.32
C LYS A 129 -25.05 24.28 0.98
N ALA A 130 -25.73 24.85 1.97
CA ALA A 130 -26.68 25.94 1.75
C ALA A 130 -26.01 27.17 1.12
N VAL A 131 -24.83 27.56 1.60
CA VAL A 131 -24.07 28.70 1.08
C VAL A 131 -23.57 28.42 -0.35
N LEU A 132 -23.14 27.20 -0.63
CA LEU A 132 -22.71 26.78 -1.97
C LEU A 132 -23.87 26.81 -2.96
N ASN A 133 -25.01 26.21 -2.62
CA ASN A 133 -26.19 26.21 -3.48
C ASN A 133 -26.60 27.63 -3.85
N GLN A 134 -26.57 28.55 -2.87
CA GLN A 134 -26.85 29.96 -3.12
C GLN A 134 -25.75 30.64 -3.95
N PHE A 135 -24.48 30.30 -3.74
CA PHE A 135 -23.37 30.81 -4.56
C PHE A 135 -23.58 30.48 -6.05
N ASP A 136 -24.01 29.24 -6.34
CA ASP A 136 -24.30 28.77 -7.68
C ASP A 136 -25.54 29.46 -8.28
N GLU A 137 -26.62 29.59 -7.49
CA GLU A 137 -27.86 30.26 -7.92
C GLU A 137 -27.65 31.72 -8.29
N THR A 138 -26.78 32.43 -7.56
CA THR A 138 -26.55 33.88 -7.73
C THR A 138 -25.54 34.22 -8.81
N ARG A 139 -25.00 33.21 -9.50
CA ARG A 139 -24.12 33.37 -10.67
C ARG A 139 -22.89 34.25 -10.38
N LEU A 140 -22.27 34.07 -9.20
CA LEU A 140 -21.03 34.78 -8.80
C LEU A 140 -19.79 34.39 -9.63
N GLY A 141 -19.98 33.64 -10.71
CA GLY A 141 -18.94 33.13 -11.58
C GLY A 141 -18.38 31.83 -11.05
N ASN A 142 -17.25 31.40 -11.60
CA ASN A 142 -16.59 30.18 -11.14
C ASN A 142 -16.01 30.39 -9.74
N LEU A 143 -16.25 29.43 -8.85
CA LEU A 143 -15.59 29.37 -7.55
C LEU A 143 -14.09 29.06 -7.79
N TRP A 144 -13.22 29.93 -7.29
CA TRP A 144 -11.77 29.80 -7.49
C TRP A 144 -10.99 29.86 -6.18
N LYS A 145 -11.61 30.33 -5.09
CA LYS A 145 -10.99 30.31 -3.76
C LYS A 145 -11.99 30.07 -2.64
N ILE A 146 -11.58 29.25 -1.68
CA ILE A 146 -12.29 29.00 -0.41
C ILE A 146 -11.36 29.38 0.72
N GLU A 147 -11.84 30.19 1.66
CA GLU A 147 -11.13 30.47 2.91
C GLU A 147 -11.99 29.98 4.07
N PHE A 148 -11.44 29.07 4.87
CA PHE A 148 -12.06 28.62 6.10
C PHE A 148 -11.12 28.89 7.27
N GLU A 149 -11.62 29.59 8.28
CA GLU A 149 -10.86 29.92 9.47
C GLU A 149 -11.62 29.42 10.70
N ARG A 150 -10.96 28.61 11.53
CA ARG A 150 -11.49 28.10 12.79
C ARG A 150 -10.81 28.76 13.97
N THR A 151 -11.61 29.25 14.90
CA THR A 151 -11.16 29.74 16.21
C THR A 151 -11.57 28.76 17.29
N ILE A 152 -10.61 28.32 18.11
CA ILE A 152 -10.86 27.43 19.25
C ILE A 152 -10.74 28.23 20.53
N CYS A 153 -11.73 28.08 21.41
CA CYS A 153 -11.74 28.73 22.72
C CYS A 153 -10.55 28.29 23.57
N ASN A 154 -9.78 29.27 24.03
CA ASN A 154 -8.63 29.07 24.90
C ASN A 154 -9.04 28.96 26.38
N ARG A 155 -9.39 27.75 26.83
CA ARG A 155 -9.81 27.50 28.23
C ARG A 155 -8.68 27.54 29.26
N LYS A 156 -7.41 27.44 28.85
CA LYS A 156 -6.25 27.27 29.75
C LYS A 156 -5.17 28.35 29.60
N HIS A 157 -5.47 29.47 28.93
CA HIS A 157 -4.49 30.49 28.53
C HIS A 157 -3.36 29.96 27.61
N GLU A 158 -3.52 28.76 27.05
CA GLU A 158 -2.62 28.21 26.03
C GLU A 158 -2.93 28.89 24.68
N THR A 159 -2.07 29.80 24.25
CA THR A 159 -2.22 30.53 22.97
C THR A 159 -1.78 29.73 21.76
N SER A 160 -1.05 28.62 21.95
CA SER A 160 -0.51 27.82 20.87
C SER A 160 -1.48 26.71 20.41
N VAL A 161 -1.42 26.42 19.12
CA VAL A 161 -2.13 25.32 18.46
C VAL A 161 -1.15 24.18 18.25
N SER A 162 -1.40 23.02 18.87
CA SER A 162 -0.58 21.84 18.60
C SER A 162 -0.87 21.30 17.20
N PRO A 163 0.12 20.74 16.48
CA PRO A 163 -0.11 20.10 15.18
C PRO A 163 -1.16 18.98 15.23
N ALA A 164 -1.22 18.21 16.33
CA ALA A 164 -2.23 17.18 16.53
C ALA A 164 -3.66 17.75 16.60
N LEU A 165 -3.83 18.87 17.33
CA LEU A 165 -5.12 19.56 17.40
C LEU A 165 -5.52 20.14 16.04
N ALA A 166 -4.56 20.69 15.29
CA ALA A 166 -4.83 21.16 13.94
C ALA A 166 -5.27 20.04 13.02
N GLN A 167 -4.63 18.87 13.08
CA GLN A 167 -5.00 17.71 12.27
C GLN A 167 -6.40 17.18 12.61
N GLN A 168 -6.72 17.11 13.90
CA GLN A 168 -8.03 16.73 14.43
C GLN A 168 -9.17 17.60 13.86
N TRP A 169 -9.04 18.92 13.98
CA TRP A 169 -10.05 19.85 13.44
C TRP A 169 -10.04 19.93 11.93
N PHE A 170 -8.86 19.85 11.30
CA PHE A 170 -8.76 19.80 9.85
C PHE A 170 -9.52 18.59 9.30
N LEU A 171 -9.42 17.42 9.93
CA LEU A 171 -10.18 16.24 9.51
C LEU A 171 -11.69 16.50 9.53
N GLN A 172 -12.21 17.10 10.62
CA GLN A 172 -13.62 17.45 10.75
C GLN A 172 -14.07 18.45 9.66
N ASP A 173 -13.30 19.51 9.44
CA ASP A 173 -13.64 20.56 8.48
C ASP A 173 -13.42 20.13 7.03
N SER A 174 -12.44 19.25 6.78
CA SER A 174 -12.14 18.75 5.45
C SER A 174 -13.28 17.91 4.88
N SER A 175 -14.13 17.34 5.75
CA SER A 175 -15.29 16.53 5.36
C SER A 175 -16.31 17.28 4.51
N TRP A 176 -16.44 18.60 4.67
CA TRP A 176 -17.30 19.46 3.84
C TRP A 176 -16.51 20.23 2.78
N LEU A 177 -15.24 20.58 3.04
CA LEU A 177 -14.38 21.19 2.01
C LEU A 177 -14.28 20.30 0.78
N ARG A 178 -14.31 18.97 0.97
CA ARG A 178 -14.32 18.01 -0.14
C ARG A 178 -15.56 18.10 -1.02
N THR A 179 -16.71 18.51 -0.47
CA THR A 179 -17.91 18.79 -1.27
C THR A 179 -17.64 19.90 -2.30
N LEU A 180 -16.65 20.76 -2.03
CA LEU A 180 -16.24 21.85 -2.92
C LEU A 180 -15.02 21.52 -3.77
N ASP A 181 -14.01 20.87 -3.19
CA ASP A 181 -12.74 20.54 -3.82
C ASP A 181 -12.48 19.04 -3.70
N THR A 182 -13.01 18.29 -4.65
CA THR A 182 -13.04 16.83 -4.60
C THR A 182 -11.67 16.17 -4.80
N ASN A 183 -10.68 16.88 -5.34
CA ASN A 183 -9.43 16.29 -5.85
C ASN A 183 -8.18 17.15 -5.57
N ALA A 184 -7.95 17.50 -4.29
CA ALA A 184 -6.71 18.15 -3.90
C ALA A 184 -5.50 17.25 -4.25
N THR A 185 -4.64 17.71 -5.16
CA THR A 185 -3.43 16.98 -5.60
C THR A 185 -2.20 17.40 -4.83
N HIS A 186 -2.22 18.61 -4.24
CA HIS A 186 -1.10 19.16 -3.48
C HIS A 186 -1.59 19.81 -2.20
N VAL A 187 -0.81 19.62 -1.14
CA VAL A 187 -1.05 20.20 0.18
C VAL A 187 0.16 21.00 0.61
N THR A 188 -0.07 22.22 1.09
CA THR A 188 0.96 23.07 1.71
C THR A 188 0.48 23.46 3.10
N ALA A 189 1.20 23.04 4.14
CA ALA A 189 0.93 23.45 5.50
C ALA A 189 2.03 24.38 6.02
N ALA A 190 1.63 25.44 6.71
CA ALA A 190 2.52 26.41 7.31
C ALA A 190 2.03 26.78 8.71
N SER A 191 2.98 26.89 9.64
CA SER A 191 2.75 27.43 10.98
C SER A 191 3.24 28.87 11.07
N THR A 192 2.52 29.69 11.83
CA THR A 192 2.86 31.08 12.13
C THR A 192 2.93 31.26 13.64
N GLY A 193 4.01 31.85 14.13
CA GLY A 193 4.21 32.12 15.55
C GLY A 193 5.69 32.42 15.87
N PRO A 194 5.99 32.93 17.07
CA PRO A 194 7.36 33.18 17.51
C PRO A 194 8.15 31.88 17.72
N ASP A 195 7.46 30.78 18.03
CA ASP A 195 8.03 29.46 18.25
C ASP A 195 7.43 28.45 17.25
N PRO A 196 8.24 27.81 16.39
CA PRO A 196 7.75 26.78 15.47
C PRO A 196 7.19 25.53 16.15
N GLU A 197 7.57 25.24 17.41
CA GLU A 197 7.03 24.13 18.20
C GLU A 197 5.68 24.49 18.85
N GLN A 198 5.41 25.78 19.02
CA GLN A 198 4.19 26.31 19.63
C GLN A 198 3.56 27.41 18.76
N PRO A 199 3.07 27.05 17.56
CA PRO A 199 2.55 28.04 16.64
C PRO A 199 1.24 28.63 17.14
N ILE A 200 0.99 29.90 16.83
CA ILE A 200 -0.25 30.60 17.18
C ILE A 200 -1.34 30.29 16.16
N GLU A 201 -0.95 30.13 14.90
CA GLU A 201 -1.81 29.78 13.78
C GLU A 201 -1.18 28.66 12.95
N ILE A 202 -2.00 27.72 12.50
CA ILE A 202 -1.64 26.75 11.48
C ILE A 202 -2.56 26.96 10.28
N SER A 203 -1.98 26.98 9.09
CA SER A 203 -2.69 27.08 7.82
C SER A 203 -2.39 25.86 6.95
N ILE A 204 -3.41 25.34 6.27
CA ILE A 204 -3.35 24.24 5.33
C ILE A 204 -4.00 24.70 4.05
N ARG A 205 -3.20 24.78 2.99
CA ARG A 205 -3.63 25.11 1.64
C ARG A 205 -3.72 23.84 0.81
N LEU A 206 -4.89 23.62 0.23
CA LEU A 206 -5.18 22.55 -0.71
C LEU A 206 -5.26 23.15 -2.11
N SER A 207 -4.64 22.48 -3.09
CA SER A 207 -4.72 22.87 -4.49
C SER A 207 -4.93 21.63 -5.35
N GLY A 208 -5.93 21.69 -6.23
CA GLY A 208 -6.30 20.65 -7.18
C GLY A 208 -6.09 21.06 -8.64
N GLU A 209 -6.38 20.13 -9.57
CA GLU A 209 -6.26 20.38 -11.02
C GLU A 209 -7.30 21.38 -11.55
N ASN A 210 -8.41 21.54 -10.83
CA ASN A 210 -9.52 22.42 -11.20
C ASN A 210 -9.21 23.91 -11.00
N GLY A 211 -8.03 24.25 -10.48
CA GLY A 211 -7.63 25.64 -10.21
C GLY A 211 -8.30 26.26 -8.97
N LEU A 212 -9.15 25.50 -8.27
CA LEU A 212 -9.73 25.88 -6.98
C LEU A 212 -8.66 25.85 -5.90
N ASP A 213 -8.54 26.95 -5.17
CA ASP A 213 -7.59 27.13 -4.07
C ASP A 213 -8.32 27.15 -2.73
N SER A 214 -8.12 26.12 -1.91
CA SER A 214 -8.76 26.03 -0.60
C SER A 214 -7.75 26.32 0.51
N ASN A 215 -8.02 27.32 1.35
CA ASN A 215 -7.17 27.70 2.46
C ASN A 215 -7.91 27.50 3.77
N TRP A 216 -7.49 26.50 4.54
CA TRP A 216 -7.99 26.23 5.88
C TRP A 216 -7.01 26.77 6.91
N LYS A 217 -7.53 27.41 7.95
CA LYS A 217 -6.75 27.98 9.05
C LYS A 217 -7.33 27.63 10.39
N ILE A 218 -6.46 27.50 11.38
CA ILE A 218 -6.84 27.31 12.77
C ILE A 218 -6.00 28.20 13.68
N ARG A 219 -6.66 28.85 14.63
CA ARG A 219 -6.03 29.62 15.70
C ARG A 219 -6.79 29.45 17.01
N ARG A 220 -6.15 29.80 18.12
CA ARG A 220 -6.83 29.91 19.42
C ARG A 220 -7.24 31.34 19.69
N ASP A 221 -8.44 31.50 20.24
CA ASP A 221 -9.03 32.80 20.57
C ASP A 221 -9.85 32.71 21.88
N ILE A 222 -10.37 33.84 22.34
CA ILE A 222 -11.23 33.92 23.54
C ILE A 222 -12.56 33.21 23.28
N SER A 223 -13.12 33.38 22.08
CA SER A 223 -14.33 32.71 21.62
C SER A 223 -14.00 31.54 20.69
N SER A 224 -14.87 30.53 20.68
CA SER A 224 -14.89 29.49 19.65
C SER A 224 -15.83 29.88 18.53
N GLY A 225 -15.43 29.64 17.29
CA GLY A 225 -16.23 29.90 16.12
C GLY A 225 -15.51 29.52 14.84
N TRP A 226 -16.08 29.91 13.73
CA TRP A 226 -15.50 29.71 12.42
C TRP A 226 -15.96 30.81 11.46
N THR A 227 -15.22 31.00 10.38
CA THR A 227 -15.55 31.90 9.28
C THR A 227 -15.32 31.16 7.98
N LEU A 228 -16.30 31.21 7.09
CA LEU A 228 -16.23 30.66 5.74
C LEU A 228 -16.37 31.80 4.74
N ALA A 229 -15.44 31.90 3.80
CA ALA A 229 -15.54 32.75 2.62
C ALA A 229 -15.47 31.92 1.34
N LEU A 230 -16.50 32.02 0.50
CA LEU A 230 -16.52 31.51 -0.87
C LEU A 230 -16.26 32.69 -1.82
N ILE A 231 -15.22 32.61 -2.64
CA ILE A 231 -14.79 33.72 -3.50
C ILE A 231 -14.87 33.26 -4.96
N GLY A 232 -15.69 33.99 -5.73
CA GLY A 232 -15.92 33.80 -7.16
C GLY A 232 -15.29 34.89 -8.02
N GLU A 233 -15.46 34.78 -9.33
CA GLU A 233 -14.99 35.78 -10.30
C GLU A 233 -15.71 37.14 -10.14
N LYS A 234 -16.97 37.13 -9.71
CA LYS A 234 -17.85 38.32 -9.69
C LYS A 234 -18.22 38.79 -8.29
N GLY A 235 -17.79 38.09 -7.25
CA GLY A 235 -18.11 38.45 -5.87
C GLY A 235 -17.67 37.40 -4.86
N GLN A 236 -18.07 37.60 -3.61
CA GLN A 236 -17.77 36.68 -2.51
C GLN A 236 -18.95 36.61 -1.54
N ILE A 237 -19.05 35.48 -0.85
CA ILE A 237 -19.93 35.30 0.30
C ILE A 237 -19.03 35.01 1.49
N ARG A 238 -19.18 35.77 2.57
CA ARG A 238 -18.50 35.53 3.84
C ARG A 238 -19.53 35.39 4.95
N ILE A 239 -19.42 34.30 5.69
CA ILE A 239 -20.27 33.98 6.83
C ILE A 239 -19.39 33.66 8.03
N GLU A 240 -19.89 33.96 9.22
CA GLU A 240 -19.31 33.57 10.49
C GLU A 240 -20.30 32.69 11.24
N GLY A 241 -19.81 31.73 12.02
CA GLY A 241 -20.67 30.90 12.84
C GLY A 241 -20.02 30.44 14.13
N SER A 242 -20.88 30.10 15.08
CA SER A 242 -20.59 29.41 16.33
C SER A 242 -21.38 28.10 16.35
N SER A 243 -21.44 27.43 17.51
CA SER A 243 -22.28 26.23 17.69
C SER A 243 -23.78 26.50 17.54
N ASP A 244 -24.20 27.73 17.84
CA ASP A 244 -25.60 28.11 18.04
C ASP A 244 -26.08 29.25 17.12
N GLN A 245 -25.17 29.96 16.47
CA GLN A 245 -25.52 31.10 15.62
C GLN A 245 -24.68 31.12 14.35
N VAL A 246 -25.29 31.51 13.23
CA VAL A 246 -24.62 31.80 11.97
C VAL A 246 -25.04 33.18 11.53
N ARG A 247 -24.07 33.97 11.06
CA ARG A 247 -24.29 35.32 10.59
C ARG A 247 -23.59 35.53 9.26
N VAL A 248 -24.28 36.22 8.36
CA VAL A 248 -23.68 36.71 7.12
C VAL A 248 -22.88 37.96 7.41
N LEU A 249 -21.57 37.92 7.13
CA LEU A 249 -20.69 39.08 7.24
C LEU A 249 -20.74 39.93 5.98
N SER A 250 -20.75 39.29 4.82
CA SER A 250 -20.81 39.96 3.52
C SER A 250 -21.38 39.02 2.48
N ALA A 251 -22.46 39.42 1.83
CA ALA A 251 -23.00 38.73 0.67
C ALA A 251 -23.69 39.75 -0.23
N PRO A 252 -23.75 39.53 -1.55
CA PRO A 252 -24.48 40.40 -2.46
C PRO A 252 -26.02 40.28 -2.31
N TYR A 253 -26.50 39.37 -1.45
CA TYR A 253 -27.90 39.03 -1.24
C TYR A 253 -28.10 38.42 0.17
N GLU A 254 -29.35 38.21 0.56
CA GLU A 254 -29.71 37.60 1.84
C GLU A 254 -29.53 36.08 1.79
N VAL A 255 -28.71 35.55 2.69
CA VAL A 255 -28.44 34.11 2.81
C VAL A 255 -29.34 33.55 3.91
N ASN A 256 -30.22 32.64 3.53
CA ASN A 256 -31.07 31.92 4.48
C ASN A 256 -30.35 30.68 4.99
N PHE A 257 -30.33 30.51 6.31
CA PHE A 257 -29.82 29.31 6.97
C PHE A 257 -30.97 28.48 7.51
N PRO A 258 -30.79 27.16 7.70
CA PRO A 258 -31.78 26.35 8.40
C PRO A 258 -32.01 26.89 9.81
N ASP A 259 -33.27 26.98 10.23
CA ASP A 259 -33.63 27.33 11.60
C ASP A 259 -33.23 26.19 12.55
N GLY A 260 -32.51 26.51 13.63
CA GLY A 260 -32.20 25.56 14.70
C GLY A 260 -31.17 26.07 15.70
N ASN A 261 -31.25 25.59 16.94
CA ASN A 261 -30.39 26.03 18.05
C ASN A 261 -29.11 25.19 18.22
N ASP A 262 -28.82 24.24 17.32
CA ASP A 262 -27.58 23.46 17.34
C ASP A 262 -27.25 22.92 15.95
N PHE A 263 -26.26 23.53 15.29
CA PHE A 263 -25.87 23.13 13.94
C PHE A 263 -25.21 21.76 13.89
N ILE A 264 -24.60 21.30 15.00
CA ILE A 264 -23.97 19.98 15.07
C ILE A 264 -25.05 18.90 14.98
N VAL A 265 -26.16 19.08 15.72
CA VAL A 265 -27.30 18.17 15.69
C VAL A 265 -28.00 18.20 14.32
N LEU A 266 -28.14 19.38 13.70
CA LEU A 266 -28.70 19.49 12.35
C LEU A 266 -27.84 18.76 11.30
N ASP A 267 -26.53 18.87 11.38
CA ASP A 267 -25.58 18.22 10.48
C ASP A 267 -25.66 16.69 10.60
N ALA A 268 -25.62 16.18 11.84
CA ALA A 268 -25.81 14.74 12.10
C ALA A 268 -27.19 14.25 11.61
N ARG A 269 -28.24 15.05 11.79
CA ARG A 269 -29.60 14.72 11.34
C ARG A 269 -29.67 14.59 9.81
N ALA A 270 -29.12 15.55 9.07
CA ALA A 270 -29.12 15.49 7.60
C ALA A 270 -28.39 14.25 7.09
N GLN A 271 -27.26 13.89 7.72
CA GLN A 271 -26.52 12.68 7.37
C GLN A 271 -27.31 11.40 7.67
N LEU A 272 -28.04 11.33 8.79
CA LEU A 272 -28.89 10.18 9.11
C LEU A 272 -30.07 10.04 8.15
N ILE A 273 -30.69 11.14 7.72
CA ILE A 273 -31.76 11.14 6.69
C ILE A 273 -31.22 10.53 5.39
N HIS A 274 -30.05 10.99 4.92
CA HIS A 274 -29.46 10.46 3.70
C HIS A 274 -29.16 8.96 3.80
N ILE A 275 -28.68 8.49 4.96
CA ILE A 275 -28.45 7.06 5.20
C ILE A 275 -29.76 6.27 5.14
N GLU A 276 -30.82 6.77 5.76
CA GLU A 276 -32.15 6.13 5.76
C GLU A 276 -32.76 6.06 4.35
N GLU A 277 -32.52 7.09 3.53
CA GLU A 277 -32.94 7.12 2.12
C GLU A 277 -32.08 6.21 1.21
N GLY A 278 -31.02 5.59 1.74
CA GLY A 278 -30.08 4.78 0.97
C GLY A 278 -29.06 5.59 0.17
N HIS A 279 -28.97 6.90 0.43
CA HIS A 279 -28.00 7.81 -0.16
C HIS A 279 -26.74 7.88 0.71
N VAL A 280 -25.77 7.01 0.41
CA VAL A 280 -24.45 7.07 1.05
C VAL A 280 -23.58 8.10 0.32
N GLU A 281 -23.71 9.37 0.69
CA GLU A 281 -22.84 10.45 0.17
C GLU A 281 -21.37 10.27 0.61
N ARG A 282 -21.14 9.55 1.72
CA ARG A 282 -19.84 9.35 2.33
C ARG A 282 -19.51 7.89 2.47
N THR A 283 -18.53 7.44 1.70
CA THR A 283 -18.01 6.08 1.83
C THR A 283 -16.78 6.06 2.74
N TRP A 284 -16.50 4.91 3.33
CA TRP A 284 -15.29 4.73 4.13
C TRP A 284 -14.01 5.03 3.35
N ALA A 285 -13.98 4.70 2.05
CA ALA A 285 -12.86 5.03 1.15
C ALA A 285 -12.57 6.54 1.08
N GLU A 286 -13.59 7.37 1.23
CA GLU A 286 -13.44 8.82 1.19
C GLU A 286 -12.90 9.38 2.50
N LEU A 287 -13.29 8.78 3.62
CA LEU A 287 -12.68 9.08 4.92
C LEU A 287 -11.17 8.76 4.90
N ILE A 288 -10.76 7.66 4.27
CA ILE A 288 -9.33 7.32 4.09
C ILE A 288 -8.62 8.42 3.31
N LYS A 289 -9.20 8.89 2.20
CA LYS A 289 -8.65 10.01 1.40
C LYS A 289 -8.48 11.28 2.24
N LEU A 290 -9.46 11.61 3.09
CA LEU A 290 -9.36 12.75 4.02
C LEU A 290 -8.22 12.54 5.03
N GLY A 291 -8.09 11.33 5.56
CA GLY A 291 -6.96 10.92 6.41
C GLY A 291 -5.60 11.11 5.72
N GLU A 292 -5.47 10.71 4.45
CA GLU A 292 -4.23 10.89 3.66
C GLU A 292 -3.89 12.37 3.41
N ILE A 293 -4.89 13.21 3.15
CA ILE A 293 -4.71 14.66 3.02
C ILE A 293 -4.22 15.23 4.37
N GLY A 294 -4.88 14.86 5.48
CA GLY A 294 -4.47 15.28 6.82
C GLY A 294 -3.04 14.83 7.19
N ALA A 295 -2.68 13.57 6.90
CA ALA A 295 -1.33 13.06 7.11
C ALA A 295 -0.30 13.78 6.23
N THR A 296 -0.68 14.12 4.98
CA THR A 296 0.18 14.90 4.07
C THR A 296 0.35 16.34 4.55
N ALA A 297 -0.70 16.96 5.12
CA ALA A 297 -0.60 18.25 5.77
C ALA A 297 0.39 18.23 6.93
N SER A 298 0.32 17.23 7.82
CA SER A 298 1.28 17.07 8.92
C SER A 298 2.72 16.91 8.42
N ARG A 299 2.95 16.11 7.37
CA ARG A 299 4.27 15.99 6.73
C ARG A 299 4.72 17.30 6.08
N SER A 300 3.80 18.05 5.49
CA SER A 300 4.10 19.34 4.85
C SER A 300 4.50 20.37 5.90
N LEU A 301 3.85 20.38 7.07
CA LEU A 301 4.16 21.25 8.19
C LEU A 301 5.59 21.03 8.70
N VAL A 302 5.99 19.76 8.85
CA VAL A 302 7.35 19.38 9.27
C VAL A 302 8.38 19.73 8.20
N LYS A 303 8.09 19.44 6.91
CA LYS A 303 9.03 19.66 5.80
C LYS A 303 9.05 21.10 5.27
N ARG A 304 8.10 21.93 5.68
CA ARG A 304 7.91 23.33 5.25
C ARG A 304 7.89 23.52 3.73
N ARG A 305 7.22 22.61 3.02
CA ARG A 305 7.09 22.64 1.56
C ARG A 305 5.80 22.01 1.10
N THR A 306 5.33 22.40 -0.08
CA THR A 306 4.23 21.75 -0.78
C THR A 306 4.56 20.28 -1.03
N LEU A 307 3.64 19.39 -0.69
CA LEU A 307 3.75 17.96 -0.93
C LEU A 307 2.59 17.50 -1.83
N PRO A 308 2.85 16.60 -2.79
CA PRO A 308 1.77 15.94 -3.50
C PRO A 308 1.01 15.02 -2.54
N VAL A 309 -0.32 15.00 -2.69
CA VAL A 309 -1.18 13.99 -2.08
C VAL A 309 -1.10 12.76 -2.97
N HIS A 310 -0.40 11.74 -2.50
CA HIS A 310 -0.44 10.44 -3.14
C HIS A 310 -1.63 9.71 -2.54
N PHE A 311 -2.75 9.70 -3.27
CA PHE A 311 -3.78 8.72 -3.02
C PHE A 311 -3.17 7.38 -3.42
N GLU A 312 -2.83 6.55 -2.44
CA GLU A 312 -2.68 5.13 -2.71
C GLU A 312 -4.09 4.60 -2.95
N GLU A 313 -4.68 4.93 -4.10
CA GLU A 313 -5.44 3.88 -4.75
C GLU A 313 -4.48 2.70 -4.74
N ALA A 314 -4.90 1.58 -4.13
CA ALA A 314 -4.26 0.29 -4.29
C ALA A 314 -4.39 -0.09 -5.77
N SER A 315 -3.78 0.72 -6.63
CA SER A 315 -3.60 0.50 -8.03
C SER A 315 -2.81 -0.77 -8.06
N GLU A 316 -3.41 -1.80 -8.62
CA GLU A 316 -2.79 -3.11 -8.82
C GLU A 316 -1.34 -2.95 -9.32
N ARG A 317 -1.05 -1.87 -10.06
CA ARG A 317 0.28 -1.46 -10.51
C ARG A 317 1.34 -1.30 -9.41
N SER A 318 1.04 -0.72 -8.24
CA SER A 318 2.02 -0.57 -7.14
C SER A 318 2.28 -1.91 -6.45
N GLN A 319 1.24 -2.72 -6.28
CA GLN A 319 1.32 -4.10 -5.78
C GLN A 319 2.06 -5.02 -6.75
N PHE A 320 1.82 -4.91 -8.06
CA PHE A 320 2.55 -5.66 -9.07
C PHE A 320 4.05 -5.32 -9.05
N LYS A 321 4.42 -4.07 -8.78
CA LYS A 321 5.83 -3.66 -8.71
C LYS A 321 6.53 -4.27 -7.48
N SER A 322 5.89 -4.27 -6.32
CA SER A 322 6.46 -4.89 -5.11
C SER A 322 6.49 -6.41 -5.21
N GLN A 323 5.46 -7.04 -5.79
CA GLN A 323 5.43 -8.48 -6.06
C GLN A 323 6.51 -8.90 -7.06
N MET A 324 6.72 -8.14 -8.15
CA MET A 324 7.82 -8.41 -9.10
C MET A 324 9.19 -8.32 -8.43
N ALA A 325 9.39 -7.36 -7.53
CA ALA A 325 10.64 -7.25 -6.76
C ALA A 325 10.83 -8.43 -5.80
N ALA A 326 9.77 -8.83 -5.09
CA ALA A 326 9.79 -9.97 -4.18
C ALA A 326 10.07 -11.29 -4.91
N ILE A 327 9.44 -11.52 -6.07
CA ILE A 327 9.69 -12.70 -6.92
C ILE A 327 11.14 -12.70 -7.42
N GLY A 328 11.67 -11.55 -7.85
CA GLY A 328 13.06 -11.42 -8.28
C GLY A 328 14.06 -11.76 -7.15
N CYS A 329 13.86 -11.19 -5.96
CA CYS A 329 14.68 -11.49 -4.79
C CYS A 329 14.55 -12.96 -4.37
N GLY A 330 13.34 -13.53 -4.40
CA GLY A 330 13.08 -14.93 -4.09
C GLY A 330 13.79 -15.88 -5.05
N ALA A 331 13.78 -15.59 -6.35
CA ALA A 331 14.49 -16.37 -7.36
C ALA A 331 16.02 -16.36 -7.13
N LEU A 332 16.59 -15.20 -6.79
CA LEU A 332 18.02 -15.11 -6.46
C LEU A 332 18.37 -15.93 -5.21
N LEU A 333 17.58 -15.80 -4.14
CA LEU A 333 17.79 -16.60 -2.92
C LEU A 333 17.67 -18.11 -3.21
N TRP A 334 16.66 -18.52 -3.98
CA TRP A 334 16.49 -19.91 -4.40
C TRP A 334 17.74 -20.42 -5.14
N THR A 335 18.23 -19.69 -6.14
CA THR A 335 19.41 -20.12 -6.91
C THR A 335 20.64 -20.28 -6.02
N MET A 336 20.87 -19.34 -5.10
CA MET A 336 22.00 -19.39 -4.18
C MET A 336 21.92 -20.61 -3.25
N PHE A 337 20.79 -20.82 -2.58
CA PHE A 337 20.62 -21.95 -1.66
C PHE A 337 20.59 -23.29 -2.38
N ALA A 338 19.91 -23.38 -3.52
CA ALA A 338 19.83 -24.60 -4.31
C ALA A 338 21.20 -24.97 -4.92
N MET A 339 22.02 -23.99 -5.33
CA MET A 339 23.40 -24.24 -5.75
C MET A 339 24.27 -24.77 -4.61
N ILE A 340 24.22 -24.16 -3.41
CA ILE A 340 24.93 -24.65 -2.23
C ILE A 340 24.47 -26.07 -1.89
N GLY A 341 23.15 -26.33 -1.93
CA GLY A 341 22.59 -27.66 -1.69
C GLY A 341 23.09 -28.69 -2.70
N LEU A 342 23.03 -28.35 -4.00
CA LEU A 342 23.49 -29.22 -5.09
C LEU A 342 24.98 -29.55 -4.95
N LEU A 343 25.82 -28.56 -4.65
CA LEU A 343 27.26 -28.78 -4.44
C LEU A 343 27.53 -29.63 -3.20
N THR A 344 26.75 -29.44 -2.13
CA THR A 344 26.87 -30.23 -0.89
C THR A 344 26.49 -31.68 -1.12
N VAL A 345 25.35 -31.92 -1.78
CA VAL A 345 24.87 -33.26 -2.16
C VAL A 345 25.86 -33.91 -3.12
N GLY A 346 26.37 -33.15 -4.09
CA GLY A 346 27.41 -33.60 -5.00
C GLY A 346 28.65 -34.05 -4.24
N ALA A 347 29.16 -33.25 -3.30
CA ALA A 347 30.35 -33.60 -2.53
C ALA A 347 30.16 -34.83 -1.62
N ILE A 348 28.95 -35.09 -1.13
CA ILE A 348 28.65 -36.24 -0.25
C ILE A 348 28.38 -37.52 -1.04
N LEU A 349 27.71 -37.41 -2.19
CA LEU A 349 27.25 -38.55 -2.99
C LEU A 349 28.16 -38.86 -4.19
N ASP A 350 29.25 -38.10 -4.42
CA ASP A 350 30.17 -38.38 -5.52
C ASP A 350 30.82 -39.76 -5.30
N PRO A 351 30.48 -40.78 -6.12
CA PRO A 351 31.05 -42.12 -5.95
C PRO A 351 32.49 -42.19 -6.49
N ARG A 352 33.00 -41.11 -7.10
CA ARG A 352 34.31 -41.09 -7.74
C ARG A 352 35.41 -40.82 -6.72
N ASP A 353 36.38 -41.72 -6.68
CA ASP A 353 37.58 -41.53 -5.86
C ASP A 353 38.39 -40.31 -6.31
N ARG A 354 39.08 -39.66 -5.36
CA ARG A 354 39.98 -38.52 -5.65
C ARG A 354 41.06 -38.87 -6.69
N GLU A 355 41.51 -40.12 -6.70
CA GLU A 355 42.49 -40.63 -7.67
C GLU A 355 41.90 -40.70 -9.07
N TYR A 356 40.61 -41.04 -9.20
CA TYR A 356 39.93 -41.03 -10.49
C TYR A 356 39.79 -39.60 -11.02
N LEU A 357 39.41 -38.66 -10.17
CA LEU A 357 39.28 -37.25 -10.55
C LEU A 357 40.62 -36.64 -10.98
N SER A 358 41.71 -36.91 -10.26
CA SER A 358 43.04 -36.41 -10.63
C SER A 358 43.51 -37.00 -11.97
N SER A 359 43.33 -38.31 -12.16
CA SER A 359 43.70 -39.01 -13.40
C SER A 359 42.85 -38.55 -14.59
N THR A 360 41.55 -38.32 -14.39
CA THR A 360 40.65 -37.80 -15.44
C THR A 360 41.03 -36.38 -15.85
N SER A 361 41.32 -35.50 -14.89
CA SER A 361 41.72 -34.12 -15.20
C SER A 361 43.07 -34.02 -15.94
N ALA A 362 43.93 -35.02 -15.78
CA ALA A 362 45.21 -35.12 -16.47
C ALA A 362 45.12 -35.82 -17.83
N ASP A 363 43.93 -36.31 -18.23
CA ASP A 363 43.73 -37.13 -19.44
C ASP A 363 44.50 -38.47 -19.37
N PHE A 364 44.53 -39.11 -18.19
CA PHE A 364 45.30 -40.34 -17.90
C PHE A 364 44.40 -41.58 -17.72
N VAL A 365 43.16 -41.50 -18.20
CA VAL A 365 42.17 -42.58 -18.14
C VAL A 365 42.00 -43.16 -19.53
N ILE A 366 42.34 -44.44 -19.69
CA ILE A 366 42.21 -45.18 -20.93
C ILE A 366 40.86 -45.88 -20.90
N ARG A 367 39.95 -45.43 -21.75
CA ARG A 367 38.56 -45.89 -21.79
C ARG A 367 38.40 -47.17 -22.62
N THR A 368 37.28 -47.84 -22.43
CA THR A 368 36.93 -49.09 -23.14
C THR A 368 36.85 -48.93 -24.66
N ASP A 369 36.44 -47.76 -25.16
CA ASP A 369 36.35 -47.43 -26.59
C ASP A 369 37.72 -47.21 -27.27
N GLU A 370 38.79 -47.13 -26.48
CA GLU A 370 40.17 -47.07 -26.99
C GLU A 370 40.75 -48.45 -27.32
N PHE A 371 40.02 -49.52 -26.98
CA PHE A 371 40.35 -50.90 -27.34
C PHE A 371 39.48 -51.38 -28.50
N VAL A 372 40.00 -52.31 -29.29
CA VAL A 372 39.20 -52.99 -30.33
C VAL A 372 38.10 -53.81 -29.64
N ASP A 373 36.87 -53.72 -30.14
CA ASP A 373 35.66 -54.32 -29.52
C ASP A 373 35.91 -55.75 -29.02
N SER A 374 35.69 -55.98 -27.71
CA SER A 374 35.89 -57.27 -27.02
C SER A 374 37.29 -57.88 -27.12
N GLN A 375 38.27 -57.15 -27.64
CA GLN A 375 39.67 -57.55 -27.71
C GLN A 375 40.51 -56.74 -26.71
N SER A 376 41.73 -57.23 -26.47
CA SER A 376 42.70 -56.57 -25.62
C SER A 376 43.58 -55.57 -26.37
N GLU A 377 43.55 -55.56 -27.70
CA GLU A 377 44.38 -54.69 -28.54
C GLU A 377 43.90 -53.24 -28.50
N LEU A 378 44.86 -52.31 -28.34
CA LEU A 378 44.59 -50.87 -28.45
C LEU A 378 44.29 -50.50 -29.91
N THR A 379 43.26 -49.69 -30.10
CA THR A 379 42.99 -49.00 -31.37
C THR A 379 44.14 -48.04 -31.72
N VAL A 380 44.15 -47.51 -32.95
CA VAL A 380 45.13 -46.49 -33.35
C VAL A 380 45.05 -45.27 -32.42
N LEU A 381 43.83 -44.83 -32.09
CA LEU A 381 43.58 -43.72 -31.17
C LEU A 381 44.05 -44.04 -29.75
N GLY A 382 43.76 -45.26 -29.25
CA GLY A 382 44.23 -45.70 -27.93
C GLY A 382 45.74 -45.74 -27.83
N LYS A 383 46.44 -46.19 -28.87
CA LYS A 383 47.92 -46.13 -28.91
C LYS A 383 48.42 -44.70 -28.86
N GLU A 384 47.90 -43.81 -29.70
CA GLU A 384 48.27 -42.39 -29.68
C GLU A 384 48.01 -41.73 -28.32
N HIS A 385 46.91 -42.09 -27.66
CA HIS A 385 46.58 -41.60 -26.33
C HIS A 385 47.57 -42.09 -25.26
N VAL A 386 47.88 -43.39 -25.24
CA VAL A 386 48.89 -43.96 -24.32
C VAL A 386 50.27 -43.34 -24.57
N GLU A 387 50.65 -43.10 -25.83
CA GLU A 387 51.90 -42.39 -26.15
C GLU A 387 51.91 -40.95 -25.63
N LYS A 388 50.80 -40.23 -25.76
CA LYS A 388 50.64 -38.86 -25.24
C LYS A 388 50.78 -38.85 -23.71
N ILE A 389 50.14 -39.79 -23.02
CA ILE A 389 50.30 -39.98 -21.57
C ILE A 389 51.78 -40.25 -21.26
N ALA A 390 52.43 -41.14 -21.98
CA ALA A 390 53.83 -41.51 -21.74
C ALA A 390 54.80 -40.33 -21.88
N ARG A 391 54.59 -39.47 -22.89
CA ARG A 391 55.41 -38.28 -23.13
C ARG A 391 55.20 -37.19 -22.10
N SER A 392 53.99 -37.08 -21.55
CA SER A 392 53.63 -36.08 -20.54
C SER A 392 53.87 -36.55 -19.10
N TRP A 393 54.26 -37.82 -18.91
CA TRP A 393 54.41 -38.42 -17.59
C TRP A 393 55.61 -37.85 -16.81
N THR A 394 55.38 -37.56 -15.53
CA THR A 394 56.38 -37.08 -14.57
C THR A 394 56.25 -37.85 -13.26
N ALA A 395 57.26 -37.75 -12.38
CA ALA A 395 57.22 -38.41 -11.06
C ALA A 395 56.06 -37.94 -10.15
N SER A 396 55.46 -36.78 -10.44
CA SER A 396 54.29 -36.22 -9.76
C SER A 396 52.97 -36.43 -10.51
N SER A 397 52.99 -37.14 -11.65
CA SER A 397 51.78 -37.43 -12.42
C SER A 397 50.86 -38.40 -11.68
N PRO A 398 49.53 -38.32 -11.90
CA PRO A 398 48.58 -39.24 -11.31
C PRO A 398 48.73 -40.68 -11.85
N VAL A 399 48.02 -41.60 -11.21
CA VAL A 399 47.91 -43.01 -11.61
C VAL A 399 47.26 -43.09 -13.00
N ILE A 400 47.68 -44.04 -13.83
CA ILE A 400 47.04 -44.30 -15.12
C ILE A 400 45.92 -45.31 -14.86
N ILE A 401 44.68 -44.96 -15.18
CA ILE A 401 43.54 -45.84 -14.94
C ILE A 401 43.12 -46.47 -16.26
N VAL A 402 43.06 -47.80 -16.28
CA VAL A 402 42.46 -48.55 -17.39
C VAL A 402 41.05 -48.94 -16.98
N GLU A 403 40.06 -48.53 -17.76
CA GLU A 403 38.66 -48.84 -17.51
C GLU A 403 38.41 -50.36 -17.62
N GLU A 404 37.82 -50.91 -16.57
CA GLU A 404 37.40 -52.31 -16.54
C GLU A 404 36.01 -52.48 -17.14
N GLU A 405 35.87 -53.41 -18.08
CA GLU A 405 34.57 -53.73 -18.70
C GLU A 405 33.90 -54.88 -17.96
N GLU A 406 32.85 -54.57 -17.18
CA GLU A 406 32.15 -55.54 -16.31
C GLU A 406 31.40 -56.65 -17.07
N ASN A 407 31.06 -56.41 -18.35
CA ASN A 407 30.20 -57.29 -19.15
C ASN A 407 30.96 -58.30 -20.03
N LEU A 408 32.29 -58.36 -19.95
CA LEU A 408 33.06 -59.32 -20.73
C LEU A 408 33.02 -60.72 -20.08
N THR A 409 32.36 -61.67 -20.75
CA THR A 409 32.33 -63.09 -20.35
C THR A 409 33.69 -63.80 -20.38
N GLN A 410 34.72 -63.17 -20.96
CA GLN A 410 36.07 -63.73 -21.03
C GLN A 410 36.93 -63.16 -19.89
N GLU A 411 37.19 -63.99 -18.88
CA GLU A 411 37.93 -63.70 -17.64
C GLU A 411 39.37 -63.15 -17.86
N ASN A 412 39.89 -63.21 -19.10
CA ASN A 412 41.27 -62.84 -19.44
C ASN A 412 41.43 -61.52 -20.21
N VAL A 413 40.37 -60.82 -20.61
CA VAL A 413 40.52 -59.63 -21.49
C VAL A 413 41.06 -58.42 -20.72
N ASN A 414 40.55 -58.13 -19.52
CA ASN A 414 40.99 -56.96 -18.75
C ASN A 414 42.47 -57.02 -18.31
N PRO A 415 43.00 -58.17 -17.82
CA PRO A 415 44.43 -58.32 -17.57
C PRO A 415 45.31 -58.14 -18.82
N GLN A 416 44.82 -58.57 -19.99
CA GLN A 416 45.53 -58.39 -21.25
C GLN A 416 45.51 -56.93 -21.73
N ARG A 417 44.39 -56.21 -21.55
CA ARG A 417 44.32 -54.77 -21.81
C ARG A 417 45.35 -54.02 -20.98
N LEU A 418 45.43 -54.33 -19.68
CA LEU A 418 46.46 -53.79 -18.79
C LEU A 418 47.87 -54.12 -19.28
N ALA A 419 48.12 -55.37 -19.69
CA ALA A 419 49.43 -55.79 -20.21
C ALA A 419 49.83 -55.04 -21.50
N ASN A 420 48.88 -54.78 -22.40
CA ASN A 420 49.13 -54.04 -23.63
C ASN A 420 49.45 -52.56 -23.37
N VAL A 421 48.76 -51.93 -22.43
CA VAL A 421 49.10 -50.57 -21.98
C VAL A 421 50.50 -50.54 -21.35
N LEU A 422 50.82 -51.51 -20.48
CA LEU A 422 52.15 -51.62 -19.86
C LEU A 422 53.25 -51.85 -20.90
N ALA A 423 52.99 -52.60 -21.97
CA ALA A 423 53.95 -52.83 -23.05
C ALA A 423 54.32 -51.51 -23.75
N VAL A 424 53.33 -50.70 -24.11
CA VAL A 424 53.57 -49.38 -24.74
C VAL A 424 54.31 -48.45 -23.79
N LEU A 425 53.91 -48.37 -22.51
CA LEU A 425 54.60 -47.50 -21.53
C LEU A 425 56.06 -47.91 -21.28
N ASN A 426 56.37 -49.21 -21.36
CA ASN A 426 57.74 -49.72 -21.24
C ASN A 426 58.64 -49.29 -22.41
N GLU A 427 58.10 -49.15 -23.62
CA GLU A 427 58.86 -48.64 -24.78
C GLU A 427 59.36 -47.20 -24.53
N TYR A 428 58.61 -46.42 -23.76
CA TYR A 428 58.96 -45.04 -23.36
C TYR A 428 59.83 -44.96 -22.09
N LYS A 429 60.29 -46.10 -21.55
CA LYS A 429 61.21 -46.19 -20.39
C LYS A 429 60.68 -45.53 -19.10
N ILE A 430 59.36 -45.52 -18.90
CA ILE A 430 58.77 -45.07 -17.63
C ILE A 430 59.22 -46.02 -16.52
N ARG A 431 59.70 -45.46 -15.40
CA ARG A 431 60.21 -46.28 -14.29
C ARG A 431 59.03 -46.90 -13.54
N THR A 432 59.02 -48.23 -13.44
CA THR A 432 58.04 -49.04 -12.68
C THR A 432 56.56 -48.81 -13.08
N PRO A 433 56.18 -49.02 -14.36
CA PRO A 433 54.82 -48.76 -14.83
C PRO A 433 53.76 -49.66 -14.16
N GLU A 434 54.15 -50.85 -13.71
CA GLU A 434 53.28 -51.80 -12.98
C GLU A 434 52.72 -51.23 -11.67
N LYS A 435 53.39 -50.25 -11.05
CA LYS A 435 52.91 -49.59 -9.83
C LYS A 435 52.00 -48.39 -10.11
N ILE A 436 51.94 -47.94 -11.36
CA ILE A 436 51.32 -46.69 -11.78
C ILE A 436 50.05 -46.96 -12.60
N VAL A 437 49.96 -48.10 -13.29
CA VAL A 437 48.76 -48.46 -14.05
C VAL A 437 47.85 -49.35 -13.21
N VAL A 438 46.60 -48.93 -13.01
CA VAL A 438 45.61 -49.66 -12.20
C VAL A 438 44.36 -49.90 -13.05
N LEU A 439 43.85 -51.12 -13.01
CA LEU A 439 42.56 -51.49 -13.59
C LEU A 439 41.44 -51.11 -12.61
N ARG A 440 40.44 -50.33 -13.04
CA ARG A 440 39.27 -49.98 -12.21
C ARG A 440 37.99 -49.86 -13.03
N THR A 441 36.87 -50.27 -12.43
CA THR A 441 35.52 -49.99 -12.93
C THR A 441 35.15 -48.52 -12.71
N ILE A 442 34.83 -47.82 -13.79
CA ILE A 442 34.43 -46.40 -13.72
C ILE A 442 32.97 -46.32 -13.25
N HIS A 443 32.78 -46.18 -11.95
CA HIS A 443 31.49 -45.89 -11.35
C HIS A 443 31.20 -44.38 -11.44
N GLY A 444 30.07 -43.98 -12.04
CA GLY A 444 29.60 -42.59 -11.94
C GLY A 444 28.92 -41.93 -13.13
N GLN A 445 28.70 -42.62 -14.26
CA GLN A 445 27.97 -41.99 -15.40
C GLN A 445 26.56 -41.50 -15.01
N TRP A 446 25.89 -42.22 -14.10
CA TRP A 446 24.60 -41.79 -13.56
C TRP A 446 24.71 -40.50 -12.74
N PHE A 447 25.83 -40.28 -12.04
CA PHE A 447 26.07 -39.11 -11.20
C PHE A 447 26.25 -37.85 -12.05
N GLU A 448 26.95 -37.96 -13.19
CA GLU A 448 27.06 -36.85 -14.15
C GLU A 448 25.70 -36.43 -14.70
N THR A 449 24.86 -37.41 -15.05
CA THR A 449 23.49 -37.16 -15.52
C THR A 449 22.63 -36.54 -14.42
N ALA A 450 22.73 -37.05 -13.17
CA ALA A 450 22.00 -36.52 -12.03
C ALA A 450 22.41 -35.08 -11.69
N MET A 451 23.71 -34.77 -11.75
CA MET A 451 24.21 -33.41 -11.55
C MET A 451 23.71 -32.47 -12.64
N LEU A 452 23.72 -32.89 -13.92
CA LEU A 452 23.19 -32.08 -15.02
C LEU A 452 21.70 -31.76 -14.83
N ILE A 453 20.88 -32.75 -14.45
CA ILE A 453 19.48 -32.54 -14.11
C ILE A 453 19.35 -31.57 -12.93
N GLY A 454 20.17 -31.73 -11.89
CA GLY A 454 20.24 -30.81 -10.76
C GLY A 454 20.52 -29.37 -11.17
N TRP A 455 21.51 -29.15 -12.04
CA TRP A 455 21.83 -27.83 -12.58
C TRP A 455 20.64 -27.22 -13.34
N ILE A 456 19.93 -28.00 -14.16
CA ILE A 456 18.73 -27.53 -14.85
C ILE A 456 17.68 -27.06 -13.83
N PHE A 457 17.41 -27.84 -12.78
CA PHE A 457 16.44 -27.45 -11.75
C PHE A 457 16.83 -26.19 -10.98
N VAL A 458 18.13 -26.04 -10.65
CA VAL A 458 18.63 -24.86 -9.93
C VAL A 458 18.45 -23.58 -10.76
N PHE A 459 18.74 -23.62 -12.07
CA PHE A 459 18.79 -22.43 -12.92
C PHE A 459 17.50 -22.14 -13.71
N THR A 460 16.58 -23.12 -13.83
CA THR A 460 15.31 -22.93 -14.56
C THR A 460 14.49 -21.73 -14.05
N PRO A 461 14.26 -21.55 -12.73
CA PRO A 461 13.49 -20.40 -12.23
C PRO A 461 14.10 -19.05 -12.63
N LEU A 462 15.43 -18.93 -12.59
CA LEU A 462 16.15 -17.73 -13.01
C LEU A 462 15.96 -17.46 -14.51
N GLY A 463 16.07 -18.51 -15.33
CA GLY A 463 15.82 -18.43 -16.77
C GLY A 463 14.40 -17.95 -17.10
N VAL A 464 13.40 -18.45 -16.39
CA VAL A 464 11.99 -18.03 -16.54
C VAL A 464 11.81 -16.55 -16.18
N VAL A 465 12.40 -16.09 -15.08
CA VAL A 465 12.33 -14.66 -14.68
C VAL A 465 13.00 -13.76 -15.72
N LEU A 466 14.18 -14.13 -16.21
CA LEU A 466 14.90 -13.35 -17.24
C LEU A 466 14.14 -13.31 -18.57
N LEU A 467 13.56 -14.44 -19.00
CA LEU A 467 12.71 -14.49 -20.18
C LEU A 467 11.48 -13.59 -20.02
N SER A 468 10.81 -13.64 -18.87
CA SER A 468 9.66 -12.77 -18.57
C SER A 468 10.04 -11.28 -18.65
N GLN A 469 11.18 -10.88 -18.08
CA GLN A 469 11.69 -9.52 -18.19
C GLN A 469 11.97 -9.11 -19.65
N LEU A 470 12.53 -10.03 -20.44
CA LEU A 470 12.78 -9.79 -21.86
C LEU A 470 11.48 -9.63 -22.65
N PHE A 471 10.44 -10.41 -22.34
CA PHE A 471 9.10 -10.23 -22.91
C PHE A 471 8.47 -8.89 -22.53
N ILE A 472 8.60 -8.45 -21.27
CA ILE A 472 8.11 -7.13 -20.83
C ILE A 472 8.86 -5.99 -21.53
N LEU A 473 10.17 -6.14 -21.76
CA LEU A 473 10.95 -5.17 -22.52
C LEU A 473 10.55 -5.15 -23.99
N ALA A 474 10.31 -6.32 -24.59
CA ALA A 474 9.89 -6.42 -25.99
C ALA A 474 8.45 -5.91 -26.20
N SER A 475 7.56 -6.06 -25.21
CA SER A 475 6.17 -5.60 -25.29
C SER A 475 5.99 -4.11 -25.00
N ARG A 476 7.02 -3.41 -24.49
CA ARG A 476 7.10 -1.94 -24.54
C ARG A 476 7.35 -1.48 -25.97
N SER A 477 6.38 -1.71 -26.85
CA SER A 477 6.42 -1.19 -28.22
C SER A 477 6.39 0.33 -28.17
N SER A 478 7.47 0.93 -28.67
CA SER A 478 7.63 2.31 -29.14
C SER A 478 6.37 3.17 -29.01
N GLU A 479 6.15 3.78 -27.84
CA GLU A 479 5.38 5.01 -27.82
C GLU A 479 6.15 5.99 -28.70
N GLU A 480 5.60 6.22 -29.89
CA GLU A 480 6.05 7.22 -30.82
C GLU A 480 6.32 8.50 -30.03
N PRO A 481 7.52 9.10 -30.11
CA PRO A 481 7.78 10.34 -29.40
C PRO A 481 6.74 11.33 -29.88
N ARG A 482 5.76 11.63 -29.01
CA ARG A 482 4.75 12.66 -29.25
C ARG A 482 5.50 13.93 -29.58
N THR A 483 5.64 14.20 -30.88
CA THR A 483 6.14 15.47 -31.37
C THR A 483 5.18 16.51 -30.84
N LEU A 484 5.66 17.27 -29.86
CA LEU A 484 5.04 18.48 -29.35
C LEU A 484 4.81 19.41 -30.55
N SER A 485 3.65 19.28 -31.21
CA SER A 485 3.18 20.22 -32.20
C SER A 485 2.90 21.53 -31.46
N THR A 486 3.88 22.40 -31.53
CA THR A 486 3.84 23.81 -31.14
C THR A 486 2.89 24.53 -32.07
N THR A 487 1.58 24.37 -31.85
CA THR A 487 0.54 25.19 -32.49
C THR A 487 -0.13 26.04 -31.42
N ARG A 488 0.61 27.07 -30.97
CA ARG A 488 0.02 28.25 -30.32
C ARG A 488 0.60 29.50 -30.96
N LYS A 489 0.26 29.69 -32.24
CA LYS A 489 0.40 30.96 -32.95
C LYS A 489 -0.97 31.64 -32.98
N ASN A 490 -0.97 32.89 -32.56
CA ASN A 490 -1.93 33.95 -32.89
C ASN A 490 -3.34 33.91 -32.26
N SER A 491 -3.42 34.55 -31.08
CA SER A 491 -4.59 35.32 -30.64
C SER A 491 -4.10 36.64 -30.05
N GLN A 492 -3.52 37.49 -30.89
CA GLN A 492 -3.20 38.88 -30.58
C GLN A 492 -3.22 39.67 -31.89
N ALA A 493 -4.41 40.09 -32.32
CA ALA A 493 -4.62 41.22 -33.24
C ALA A 493 -6.12 41.38 -33.54
N THR A 494 -6.88 42.02 -32.64
CA THR A 494 -8.02 42.89 -32.98
C THR A 494 -8.54 43.57 -31.71
N SER A 495 -7.96 44.71 -31.38
CA SER A 495 -8.50 45.68 -30.42
C SER A 495 -7.87 47.04 -30.76
N ALA A 496 -8.33 47.64 -31.85
CA ALA A 496 -8.06 49.03 -32.20
C ALA A 496 -8.98 49.46 -33.35
N HIS A 497 -10.23 49.82 -33.04
CA HIS A 497 -10.97 50.93 -33.65
C HIS A 497 -12.43 50.87 -33.20
N ASP A 498 -12.78 51.66 -32.19
CA ASP A 498 -14.07 52.35 -32.24
C ASP A 498 -13.97 53.66 -31.46
N LYS A 499 -13.68 54.73 -32.21
CA LYS A 499 -13.86 56.12 -31.82
C LYS A 499 -14.59 56.79 -32.98
N ASP A 500 -15.56 57.61 -32.60
CA ASP A 500 -16.30 58.59 -33.40
C ASP A 500 -17.59 58.16 -34.12
N LYS A 501 -18.69 58.64 -33.52
CA LYS A 501 -19.91 59.30 -34.07
C LYS A 501 -21.13 58.74 -33.32
N SER A 502 -22.06 59.50 -32.76
CA SER A 502 -22.72 60.74 -33.17
C SER A 502 -23.65 61.13 -32.00
N SER A 503 -23.77 62.42 -31.66
CA SER A 503 -25.00 63.23 -31.85
C SER A 503 -26.08 63.04 -30.80
#